data_AF-A0A8S4BI84-F1
#
_entry.id   AF-A0A8S4BI84-F1
#
_cell.length_a   1.000
_cell.length_b   1.000
_cell.length_c   1.000
_cell.angle_alpha   90.00
_cell.angle_beta   90.00
_cell.angle_gamma   90.00
#
_symmetry.space_group_name_H-M   'P 1'
#
loop_
_entity.id
_entity.type
_entity.pdbx_description
1 polymer ?
#
loop_
_entity_poly.entity_id
_entity_poly.type
_entity_poly.pdbx_seq_one_letter_code
_entity_poly.pdbx_strand_id
1 'polypeptide(L)'
;MVLFWREKPCFCDIYTGLLTGVVVDSGDGVTHICPVYEGFSLPHLTRRLDIAGRDITRYLIKLLLLRGYAFNHSADFETVRMLKEKLCYVGYNIEQEQRLALETTHLVESYMLPDGRQVNVGGERFGAPEALFQPHLINVEGAGVAELLFNTIQAADIDLRADFYKHIVLSGGTTMYPGLPSRLEREIKQLYLERVLEGDVQKLSKFKIRIEDPPRRKHMVFLGGAVLANIMKDKDSFWLSRAEYQEKGLAVLQKLGGGDVMVGAEASACRSLLEVSYPMENGMVRCWEDMLHLWDHTFGPDRLHISPPESKILLTEPPMNPTKNREKITEVMFEKYQFHGIYVAIQAVLTLYAQGRRTITLFTQ
;
A
#
# COMPACT_ATOMS: atom_id res chain seq x y z
N MET A 1 5.62 2.41 25.27
CA MET A 1 4.30 3.04 25.05
C MET A 1 4.21 3.39 23.57
N VAL A 2 3.09 3.07 22.91
CA VAL A 2 2.99 2.85 21.45
C VAL A 2 1.84 3.68 20.88
N LEU A 3 2.04 4.26 19.69
CA LEU A 3 1.02 5.00 18.94
C LEU A 3 0.53 4.16 17.77
N PHE A 4 -0.74 4.36 17.44
CA PHE A 4 -1.43 3.57 16.45
C PHE A 4 -2.39 4.42 15.61
N TRP A 5 -2.49 4.13 14.31
CA TRP A 5 -3.26 4.92 13.35
C TRP A 5 -4.36 4.09 12.68
N ARG A 6 -5.57 4.62 12.53
CA ARG A 6 -6.65 4.02 11.71
C ARG A 6 -6.54 4.44 10.23
N GLU A 7 -6.80 3.48 9.34
CA GLU A 7 -6.77 3.70 7.90
C GLU A 7 -8.12 3.40 7.24
N LYS A 8 -8.22 3.53 5.90
CA LYS A 8 -9.50 3.60 5.17
C LYS A 8 -9.92 2.28 4.51
N PRO A 9 -11.22 2.11 4.22
CA PRO A 9 -11.71 1.02 3.41
C PRO A 9 -11.40 1.16 1.92
N CYS A 10 -11.01 0.05 1.30
CA CYS A 10 -10.77 -0.06 -0.13
C CYS A 10 -12.09 -0.33 -0.89
N PHE A 11 -12.40 0.52 -1.88
CA PHE A 11 -13.69 0.47 -2.57
C PHE A 11 -13.89 -0.79 -3.42
N CYS A 12 -12.82 -1.40 -3.93
CA CYS A 12 -12.92 -2.60 -4.75
C CYS A 12 -13.43 -3.80 -3.94
N ASP A 13 -13.00 -3.92 -2.69
CA ASP A 13 -13.34 -5.04 -1.82
C ASP A 13 -14.78 -4.97 -1.30
N ILE A 14 -15.30 -3.75 -1.11
CA ILE A 14 -16.72 -3.52 -0.80
C ILE A 14 -17.62 -4.06 -1.92
N TYR A 15 -17.18 -3.98 -3.18
CA TYR A 15 -17.98 -4.48 -4.31
C TYR A 15 -17.96 -6.00 -4.44
N THR A 16 -16.81 -6.64 -4.17
CA THR A 16 -16.68 -8.10 -4.21
C THR A 16 -17.22 -8.76 -2.94
N GLY A 17 -17.48 -8.00 -1.89
CA GLY A 17 -17.92 -8.49 -0.59
C GLY A 17 -16.80 -9.13 0.22
N LEU A 18 -15.55 -8.89 -0.18
CA LEU A 18 -14.36 -9.33 0.56
C LEU A 18 -13.98 -8.22 1.55
N LEU A 19 -13.58 -8.61 2.75
CA LEU A 19 -13.00 -7.68 3.72
C LEU A 19 -11.48 -7.78 3.77
N THR A 20 -10.93 -8.93 3.37
CA THR A 20 -9.50 -9.19 3.40
C THR A 20 -9.05 -9.69 2.03
N GLY A 21 -7.98 -9.12 1.49
CA GLY A 21 -7.45 -9.46 0.18
C GLY A 21 -6.34 -8.51 -0.28
N VAL A 22 -5.93 -8.67 -1.53
CA VAL A 22 -4.97 -7.77 -2.18
C VAL A 22 -5.55 -7.32 -3.51
N VAL A 23 -5.72 -6.01 -3.65
CA VAL A 23 -6.21 -5.40 -4.88
C VAL A 23 -5.03 -5.04 -5.77
N VAL A 24 -5.03 -5.55 -7.00
CA VAL A 24 -4.13 -5.12 -8.07
C VAL A 24 -4.91 -4.17 -8.97
N ASP A 25 -4.72 -2.88 -8.77
CA ASP A 25 -5.38 -1.83 -9.56
C ASP A 25 -4.43 -1.30 -10.63
N SER A 26 -4.69 -1.60 -11.90
CA SER A 26 -3.87 -1.14 -13.03
C SER A 26 -4.66 -0.20 -13.93
N GLY A 27 -4.37 1.09 -13.81
CA GLY A 27 -5.06 2.18 -14.51
C GLY A 27 -4.41 2.57 -15.84
N ASP A 28 -4.53 3.84 -16.21
CA ASP A 28 -3.84 4.41 -17.38
C ASP A 28 -2.40 4.82 -17.07
N GLY A 29 -2.15 5.45 -15.91
CA GLY A 29 -0.84 6.04 -15.59
C GLY A 29 -0.02 5.30 -14.54
N VAL A 30 -0.64 4.43 -13.74
CA VAL A 30 0.03 3.76 -12.62
C VAL A 30 -0.67 2.44 -12.28
N THR A 31 0.09 1.49 -11.75
CA THR A 31 -0.43 0.27 -11.15
C THR A 31 -0.14 0.27 -9.66
N HIS A 32 -1.16 0.00 -8.84
CA HIS A 32 -1.04 -0.13 -7.39
C HIS A 32 -1.36 -1.55 -6.95
N ILE A 33 -0.62 -2.03 -5.96
CA ILE A 33 -0.92 -3.25 -5.23
C ILE A 33 -1.22 -2.81 -3.81
N CYS A 34 -2.48 -2.96 -3.41
CA CYS A 34 -3.01 -2.50 -2.13
C CYS A 34 -3.55 -3.69 -1.34
N PRO A 35 -2.82 -4.16 -0.31
CA PRO A 35 -3.34 -5.13 0.64
C PRO A 35 -4.40 -4.50 1.52
N VAL A 36 -5.44 -5.26 1.81
CA VAL A 36 -6.61 -4.84 2.59
C VAL A 36 -6.92 -5.94 3.58
N TYR A 37 -7.14 -5.57 4.84
CA TYR A 37 -7.45 -6.49 5.92
C TYR A 37 -8.65 -5.96 6.71
N GLU A 38 -9.68 -6.79 6.88
CA GLU A 38 -10.93 -6.44 7.57
C GLU A 38 -11.57 -5.11 7.13
N GLY A 39 -11.45 -4.79 5.84
CA GLY A 39 -11.97 -3.58 5.24
C GLY A 39 -11.10 -2.37 5.48
N PHE A 40 -9.81 -2.53 5.80
CA PHE A 40 -8.84 -1.46 5.96
C PHE A 40 -7.63 -1.68 5.04
N SER A 41 -7.25 -0.67 4.25
CA SER A 41 -6.02 -0.71 3.46
C SER A 41 -4.79 -0.72 4.37
N LEU A 42 -3.70 -1.35 3.92
CA LEU A 42 -2.39 -1.34 4.59
C LEU A 42 -1.36 -0.53 3.75
N PRO A 43 -1.23 0.81 3.93
CA PRO A 43 -0.36 1.71 3.17
C PRO A 43 1.12 1.39 3.29
N HIS A 44 1.60 0.97 4.46
CA HIS A 44 3.00 0.55 4.64
C HIS A 44 3.39 -0.66 3.75
N LEU A 45 2.40 -1.50 3.40
CA LEU A 45 2.56 -2.60 2.43
C LEU A 45 2.14 -2.22 1.01
N THR A 46 1.50 -1.07 0.81
CA THR A 46 1.06 -0.65 -0.52
C THR A 46 2.28 -0.36 -1.38
N ARG A 47 2.26 -0.90 -2.60
CA ARG A 47 3.35 -0.73 -3.58
C ARG A 47 2.80 -0.14 -4.85
N ARG A 48 3.64 0.65 -5.49
CA ARG A 48 3.35 1.36 -6.73
C ARG A 48 4.33 0.89 -7.79
N LEU A 49 3.79 0.59 -8.97
CA LEU A 49 4.53 0.33 -10.19
C LEU A 49 4.21 1.46 -11.17
N ASP A 50 5.24 2.18 -11.60
CA ASP A 50 5.15 3.28 -12.59
C ASP A 50 5.05 2.73 -14.02
N ILE A 51 4.18 1.75 -14.21
CA ILE A 51 3.86 1.13 -15.49
C ILE A 51 2.36 0.86 -15.51
N ALA A 52 1.69 1.34 -16.56
CA ALA A 52 0.27 1.11 -16.76
C ALA A 52 -0.13 1.20 -18.24
N GLY A 53 -1.42 1.44 -18.50
CA GLY A 53 -1.99 1.41 -19.85
C GLY A 53 -1.31 2.36 -20.84
N ARG A 54 -0.88 3.53 -20.39
CA ARG A 54 -0.21 4.56 -21.19
C ARG A 54 1.17 4.11 -21.64
N ASP A 55 1.95 3.52 -20.75
CA ASP A 55 3.31 3.07 -21.02
C ASP A 55 3.29 1.90 -22.01
N ILE A 56 2.32 0.99 -21.85
CA ILE A 56 2.09 -0.10 -22.80
C ILE A 56 1.70 0.45 -24.17
N THR A 57 0.82 1.46 -24.25
CA THR A 57 0.48 2.11 -25.53
C THR A 57 1.72 2.74 -26.17
N ARG A 58 2.56 3.46 -25.40
CA ARG A 58 3.81 4.04 -25.91
C ARG A 58 4.79 2.97 -26.41
N TYR A 59 4.88 1.86 -25.68
CA TYR A 59 5.74 0.75 -26.06
C TYR A 59 5.24 0.06 -27.33
N LEU A 60 3.93 -0.12 -27.49
CA LEU A 60 3.33 -0.65 -28.71
C LEU A 60 3.65 0.23 -29.92
N ILE A 61 3.59 1.57 -29.78
CA ILE A 61 4.02 2.50 -30.85
C ILE A 61 5.48 2.23 -31.24
N LYS A 62 6.38 2.07 -30.26
CA LYS A 62 7.79 1.75 -30.51
C LYS A 62 7.96 0.41 -31.23
N LEU A 63 7.21 -0.62 -30.85
CA LEU A 63 7.26 -1.94 -31.51
C LEU A 63 6.76 -1.87 -32.96
N LEU A 64 5.65 -1.16 -33.20
CA LEU A 64 5.11 -0.96 -34.55
C LEU A 64 6.07 -0.16 -35.44
N LEU A 65 6.79 0.81 -34.87
CA LEU A 65 7.83 1.57 -35.57
C LEU A 65 8.99 0.67 -36.01
N LEU A 66 9.44 -0.25 -35.15
CA LEU A 66 10.50 -1.21 -35.49
C LEU A 66 10.07 -2.18 -36.61
N ARG A 67 8.77 -2.45 -36.74
CA ARG A 67 8.19 -3.23 -37.83
C ARG A 67 8.04 -2.46 -39.15
N GLY A 68 8.29 -1.15 -39.13
CA GLY A 68 8.22 -0.28 -40.31
C GLY A 68 6.94 0.55 -40.42
N TYR A 69 6.06 0.54 -39.41
CA TYR A 69 4.89 1.42 -39.38
C TYR A 69 5.24 2.76 -38.72
N ALA A 70 5.29 3.83 -39.52
CA ALA A 70 5.64 5.17 -39.05
C ALA A 70 4.48 5.85 -38.29
N PHE A 71 4.24 5.41 -37.04
CA PHE A 71 3.31 6.08 -36.13
C PHE A 71 3.99 7.20 -35.34
N ASN A 72 3.27 8.30 -35.13
CA ASN A 72 3.71 9.39 -34.27
C ASN A 72 3.23 9.16 -32.82
N HIS A 73 4.13 9.33 -31.84
CA HIS A 73 3.83 9.15 -30.42
C HIS A 73 2.64 9.97 -29.89
N SER A 74 2.37 11.14 -30.46
CA SER A 74 1.30 12.03 -29.99
C SER A 74 0.05 11.92 -30.84
N ALA A 75 0.17 12.01 -32.17
CA ALA A 75 -0.99 12.08 -33.07
C ALA A 75 -1.75 10.75 -33.15
N ASP A 76 -1.03 9.62 -33.12
CA ASP A 76 -1.62 8.29 -33.31
C ASP A 76 -1.85 7.56 -31.99
N PHE A 77 -1.59 8.22 -30.86
CA PHE A 77 -1.67 7.60 -29.52
C PHE A 77 -3.03 6.94 -29.28
N GLU A 78 -4.11 7.64 -29.61
CA GLU A 78 -5.47 7.15 -29.38
C GLU A 78 -5.83 5.98 -30.31
N THR A 79 -5.38 6.04 -31.56
CA THR A 79 -5.54 4.94 -32.53
C THR A 79 -4.83 3.69 -32.05
N VAL A 80 -3.60 3.82 -31.56
CA VAL A 80 -2.82 2.70 -31.03
C VAL A 80 -3.36 2.22 -29.68
N ARG A 81 -3.97 3.09 -28.87
CA ARG A 81 -4.71 2.69 -27.65
C ARG A 81 -5.89 1.78 -28.00
N MET A 82 -6.67 2.12 -29.03
CA MET A 82 -7.79 1.29 -29.50
C MET A 82 -7.29 -0.04 -30.07
N LEU A 83 -6.20 -0.02 -30.84
CA LEU A 83 -5.54 -1.23 -31.36
C LEU A 83 -5.11 -2.14 -30.21
N LYS A 84 -4.46 -1.58 -29.20
CA LYS A 84 -4.00 -2.28 -27.99
C LYS A 84 -5.17 -2.98 -27.31
N GLU A 85 -6.25 -2.26 -27.02
CA GLU A 85 -7.42 -2.82 -26.34
C GLU A 85 -8.14 -3.89 -27.16
N LYS A 86 -8.07 -3.84 -28.49
CA LYS A 86 -8.73 -4.80 -29.38
C LYS A 86 -7.90 -6.07 -29.62
N LEU A 87 -6.58 -5.95 -29.79
CA LEU A 87 -5.74 -7.03 -30.31
C LEU A 87 -4.71 -7.58 -29.32
N CYS A 88 -4.28 -6.79 -28.34
CA CYS A 88 -3.23 -7.22 -27.42
C CYS A 88 -3.76 -8.18 -26.35
N TYR A 89 -2.89 -9.06 -25.88
CA TYR A 89 -3.17 -10.04 -24.85
C TYR A 89 -1.88 -10.34 -24.07
N VAL A 90 -2.01 -10.96 -22.90
CA VAL A 90 -0.85 -11.38 -22.11
C VAL A 90 -0.55 -12.84 -22.43
N GLY A 91 0.67 -13.10 -22.91
CA GLY A 91 1.13 -14.45 -23.20
C GLY A 91 1.27 -15.26 -21.92
N TYR A 92 0.75 -16.49 -21.91
CA TYR A 92 0.96 -17.41 -20.80
C TYR A 92 2.45 -17.77 -20.73
N ASN A 93 3.03 -18.33 -21.79
CA ASN A 93 4.47 -18.62 -21.90
C ASN A 93 5.13 -17.83 -23.02
N ILE A 94 5.96 -16.85 -22.66
CA ILE A 94 6.60 -15.95 -23.63
C ILE A 94 7.52 -16.67 -24.60
N GLU A 95 8.26 -17.69 -24.18
CA GLU A 95 9.13 -18.44 -25.10
C GLU A 95 8.31 -19.17 -26.17
N GLN A 96 7.17 -19.72 -25.78
CA GLN A 96 6.26 -20.38 -26.71
C GLN A 96 5.61 -19.39 -27.66
N GLU A 97 5.14 -18.24 -27.16
CA GLU A 97 4.55 -17.18 -27.98
C GLU A 97 5.57 -16.61 -28.98
N GLN A 98 6.83 -16.46 -28.57
CA GLN A 98 7.92 -16.05 -29.46
C GLN A 98 8.18 -17.07 -30.57
N ARG A 99 8.24 -18.37 -30.25
CA ARG A 99 8.37 -19.43 -31.26
C ARG A 99 7.21 -19.40 -32.24
N LEU A 100 5.97 -19.31 -31.76
CA LEU A 100 4.79 -19.23 -32.60
C LEU A 100 4.81 -17.98 -33.50
N ALA A 101 5.26 -16.84 -32.99
CA ALA A 101 5.38 -15.61 -33.76
C ALA A 101 6.44 -15.66 -34.87
N LEU A 102 7.52 -16.43 -34.66
CA LEU A 102 8.63 -16.57 -35.61
C LEU A 102 8.37 -17.68 -36.64
N GLU A 103 7.78 -18.80 -36.20
CA GLU A 103 7.61 -20.01 -37.01
C GLU A 103 6.27 -20.04 -37.76
N THR A 104 5.26 -19.28 -37.29
CA THR A 104 3.91 -19.29 -37.86
C THR A 104 3.34 -17.90 -38.10
N THR A 105 2.33 -17.80 -38.95
CA THR A 105 1.56 -16.56 -39.16
C THR A 105 0.27 -16.51 -38.33
N HIS A 106 0.03 -17.49 -37.46
CA HIS A 106 -1.23 -17.64 -36.72
C HIS A 106 -1.53 -16.43 -35.81
N LEU A 107 -0.49 -15.77 -35.29
CA LEU A 107 -0.63 -14.60 -34.43
C LEU A 107 -0.86 -13.29 -35.20
N VAL A 108 -0.70 -13.29 -36.52
CA VAL A 108 -0.82 -12.08 -37.34
C VAL A 108 -2.28 -11.75 -37.57
N GLU A 109 -2.71 -10.59 -37.08
CA GLU A 109 -4.05 -10.05 -37.25
C GLU A 109 -3.99 -8.70 -37.98
N SER A 110 -4.96 -8.46 -38.87
CA SER A 110 -5.08 -7.21 -39.61
C SER A 110 -6.01 -6.23 -38.90
N TYR A 111 -5.57 -4.99 -38.72
CA TYR A 111 -6.34 -3.89 -38.16
C TYR A 111 -6.52 -2.77 -39.17
N MET A 112 -7.75 -2.28 -39.32
CA MET A 112 -8.05 -1.12 -40.17
C MET A 112 -7.92 0.17 -39.35
N LEU A 113 -7.01 1.05 -39.77
CA LEU A 113 -6.83 2.38 -39.21
C LEU A 113 -7.99 3.32 -39.63
N PRO A 114 -8.20 4.43 -38.92
CA PRO A 114 -9.25 5.41 -39.26
C PRO A 114 -9.12 6.02 -40.65
N ASP A 115 -7.92 6.06 -41.22
CA ASP A 115 -7.63 6.53 -42.58
C ASP A 115 -7.87 5.47 -43.67
N GLY A 116 -8.34 4.27 -43.29
CA GLY A 116 -8.59 3.14 -44.17
C GLY A 116 -7.38 2.25 -44.45
N ARG A 117 -6.18 2.59 -43.96
CA ARG A 117 -4.99 1.75 -44.13
C ARG A 117 -5.09 0.49 -43.25
N GLN A 118 -4.57 -0.63 -43.76
CA GLN A 118 -4.49 -1.87 -42.98
C GLN A 118 -3.08 -2.08 -42.42
N VAL A 119 -3.02 -2.45 -41.15
CA VAL A 119 -1.78 -2.75 -40.41
C VAL A 119 -1.85 -4.18 -39.92
N ASN A 120 -0.76 -4.93 -40.08
CA ASN A 120 -0.66 -6.32 -39.65
C ASN A 120 0.17 -6.40 -38.37
N VAL A 121 -0.44 -6.86 -37.28
CA VAL A 121 0.18 -6.93 -35.95
C VAL A 121 0.28 -8.39 -35.54
N GLY A 122 1.48 -8.82 -35.15
CA GLY A 122 1.79 -10.22 -34.79
C GLY A 122 2.30 -10.30 -33.36
N GLY A 123 3.60 -10.56 -33.20
CA GLY A 123 4.24 -10.71 -31.88
C GLY A 123 4.16 -9.48 -30.98
N GLU A 124 3.90 -8.29 -31.53
CA GLU A 124 3.72 -7.06 -30.74
C GLU A 124 2.47 -7.13 -29.86
N ARG A 125 1.50 -7.98 -30.21
CA ARG A 125 0.24 -8.16 -29.46
C ARG A 125 0.47 -8.67 -28.04
N PHE A 126 1.42 -9.59 -27.85
CA PHE A 126 1.84 -10.06 -26.52
C PHE A 126 3.09 -9.35 -26.03
N GLY A 127 3.95 -8.88 -26.94
CA GLY A 127 5.17 -8.16 -26.60
C GLY A 127 4.90 -6.84 -25.88
N ALA A 128 3.85 -6.09 -26.24
CA ALA A 128 3.55 -4.82 -25.59
C ALA A 128 3.10 -4.98 -24.11
N PRO A 129 2.11 -5.83 -23.77
CA PRO A 129 1.72 -6.06 -22.38
C PRO A 129 2.80 -6.72 -21.51
N GLU A 130 3.80 -7.36 -22.12
CA GLU A 130 4.91 -7.97 -21.37
C GLU A 130 5.71 -6.94 -20.55
N ALA A 131 5.66 -5.65 -20.91
CA ALA A 131 6.25 -4.58 -20.11
C ALA A 131 5.71 -4.52 -18.65
N LEU A 132 4.52 -5.07 -18.38
CA LEU A 132 4.00 -5.18 -17.00
C LEU A 132 4.77 -6.21 -16.16
N PHE A 133 5.27 -7.27 -16.79
CA PHE A 133 6.03 -8.34 -16.14
C PHE A 133 7.54 -8.11 -16.23
N GLN A 134 7.97 -7.40 -17.29
CA GLN A 134 9.36 -7.07 -17.57
C GLN A 134 9.54 -5.55 -17.75
N PRO A 135 9.59 -4.78 -16.64
CA PRO A 135 9.78 -3.33 -16.66
C PRO A 135 10.97 -2.83 -17.49
N HIS A 136 12.05 -3.62 -17.54
CA HIS A 136 13.27 -3.28 -18.26
C HIS A 136 13.05 -3.09 -19.78
N LEU A 137 12.00 -3.65 -20.37
CA LEU A 137 11.67 -3.49 -21.80
C LEU A 137 11.35 -2.04 -22.18
N ILE A 138 10.86 -1.26 -21.20
CA ILE A 138 10.54 0.16 -21.36
C ILE A 138 11.51 1.07 -20.58
N ASN A 139 12.69 0.55 -20.22
CA ASN A 139 13.71 1.23 -19.43
C ASN A 139 13.21 1.68 -18.04
N VAL A 140 12.28 0.94 -17.43
CA VAL A 140 11.86 1.15 -16.05
C VAL A 140 12.59 0.14 -15.18
N GLU A 141 13.27 0.62 -14.14
CA GLU A 141 13.90 -0.22 -13.14
C GLU A 141 12.87 -0.73 -12.13
N GLY A 142 12.97 -1.99 -11.74
CA GLY A 142 12.12 -2.59 -10.71
C GLY A 142 11.55 -3.95 -11.09
N ALA A 143 10.81 -4.51 -10.14
CA ALA A 143 10.11 -5.78 -10.31
C ALA A 143 8.85 -5.62 -11.16
N GLY A 144 8.52 -6.62 -11.96
CA GLY A 144 7.24 -6.69 -12.66
C GLY A 144 6.06 -6.86 -11.70
N VAL A 145 4.83 -6.75 -12.22
CA VAL A 145 3.60 -6.80 -11.42
C VAL A 145 3.46 -8.08 -10.59
N ALA A 146 3.87 -9.24 -11.13
CA ALA A 146 3.79 -10.52 -10.44
C ALA A 146 4.77 -10.60 -9.26
N GLU A 147 6.02 -10.21 -9.49
CA GLU A 147 7.04 -10.20 -8.44
C GLU A 147 6.74 -9.12 -7.39
N LEU A 148 6.27 -7.95 -7.80
CA LEU A 148 5.87 -6.89 -6.87
C LEU A 148 4.72 -7.36 -5.97
N LEU A 149 3.72 -8.04 -6.55
CA LEU A 149 2.61 -8.63 -5.79
C LEU A 149 3.07 -9.70 -4.82
N PHE A 150 3.96 -10.60 -5.26
CA PHE A 150 4.55 -11.62 -4.41
C PHE A 150 5.32 -10.98 -3.24
N ASN A 151 6.18 -10.00 -3.51
CA ASN A 151 6.96 -9.31 -2.49
C ASN A 151 6.08 -8.55 -1.50
N THR A 152 4.99 -7.93 -1.96
CA THR A 152 4.01 -7.27 -1.10
C THR A 152 3.33 -8.27 -0.16
N ILE A 153 2.90 -9.43 -0.67
CA ILE A 153 2.27 -10.47 0.18
C ILE A 153 3.29 -11.06 1.16
N GLN A 154 4.54 -11.27 0.74
CA GLN A 154 5.59 -11.79 1.62
C GLN A 154 6.07 -10.79 2.68
N ALA A 155 5.91 -9.49 2.45
CA ALA A 155 6.19 -8.46 3.44
C ALA A 155 5.12 -8.39 4.54
N ALA A 156 3.92 -8.95 4.31
CA ALA A 156 2.87 -9.02 5.32
C ALA A 156 3.17 -10.08 6.40
N ASP A 157 2.46 -9.96 7.53
CA ASP A 157 2.50 -10.95 8.61
C ASP A 157 2.10 -12.34 8.10
N ILE A 158 2.77 -13.37 8.64
CA ILE A 158 2.64 -14.77 8.20
C ILE A 158 1.17 -15.23 8.21
N ASP A 159 0.41 -14.81 9.21
CA ASP A 159 -0.99 -15.19 9.41
C ASP A 159 -1.90 -14.63 8.30
N LEU A 160 -1.55 -13.48 7.71
CA LEU A 160 -2.35 -12.83 6.67
C LEU A 160 -2.07 -13.37 5.27
N ARG A 161 -0.85 -13.90 5.03
CA ARG A 161 -0.40 -14.30 3.69
C ARG A 161 -1.33 -15.33 3.05
N ALA A 162 -1.79 -16.30 3.84
CA ALA A 162 -2.65 -17.37 3.35
C ALA A 162 -3.98 -16.82 2.81
N ASP A 163 -4.52 -15.78 3.44
CA ASP A 163 -5.78 -15.17 2.99
C ASP A 163 -5.55 -14.19 1.84
N PHE A 164 -4.44 -13.45 1.85
CA PHE A 164 -4.03 -12.62 0.71
C PHE A 164 -3.86 -13.43 -0.57
N TYR A 165 -3.26 -14.63 -0.51
CA TYR A 165 -3.15 -15.49 -1.69
C TYR A 165 -4.50 -16.05 -2.19
N LYS A 166 -5.49 -16.22 -1.32
CA LYS A 166 -6.84 -16.68 -1.69
C LYS A 166 -7.73 -15.55 -2.22
N HIS A 167 -7.35 -14.30 -1.99
CA HIS A 167 -8.19 -13.13 -2.25
C HIS A 167 -7.40 -12.06 -3.00
N ILE A 168 -6.87 -12.40 -4.17
CA ILE A 168 -6.24 -11.43 -5.07
C ILE A 168 -7.32 -10.92 -6.02
N VAL A 169 -7.61 -9.62 -6.03
CA VAL A 169 -8.65 -9.03 -6.86
C VAL A 169 -8.03 -8.13 -7.92
N LEU A 170 -8.39 -8.34 -9.18
CA LEU A 170 -7.96 -7.47 -10.28
C LEU A 170 -8.94 -6.32 -10.50
N SER A 171 -8.41 -5.10 -10.57
CA SER A 171 -9.16 -3.86 -10.87
C SER A 171 -8.45 -3.01 -11.92
N GLY A 172 -9.21 -2.20 -12.65
CA GLY A 172 -8.67 -1.21 -13.57
C GLY A 172 -8.55 -1.71 -15.02
N GLY A 173 -8.52 -0.76 -15.96
CA GLY A 173 -8.62 -1.05 -17.40
C GLY A 173 -7.47 -1.90 -17.94
N THR A 174 -6.27 -1.77 -17.40
CA THR A 174 -5.09 -2.51 -17.86
C THR A 174 -5.13 -3.98 -17.41
N THR A 175 -5.98 -4.34 -16.44
CA THR A 175 -6.21 -5.74 -16.06
C THR A 175 -7.14 -6.51 -17.00
N MET A 176 -7.62 -5.86 -18.06
CA MET A 176 -8.57 -6.44 -19.01
C MET A 176 -7.92 -7.32 -20.08
N TYR A 177 -6.59 -7.41 -20.14
CA TYR A 177 -5.93 -8.26 -21.13
C TYR A 177 -6.34 -9.73 -20.99
N PRO A 178 -6.70 -10.38 -22.12
CA PRO A 178 -6.85 -11.84 -22.14
C PRO A 178 -5.56 -12.52 -21.66
N GLY A 179 -5.69 -13.56 -20.84
CA GLY A 179 -4.55 -14.33 -20.33
C GLY A 179 -3.85 -13.73 -19.10
N LEU A 180 -4.11 -12.48 -18.73
CA LEU A 180 -3.47 -11.84 -17.56
C LEU A 180 -3.69 -12.62 -16.26
N PRO A 181 -4.93 -13.03 -15.88
CA PRO A 181 -5.15 -13.74 -14.62
C PRO A 181 -4.37 -15.06 -14.58
N SER A 182 -4.40 -15.84 -15.67
CA SER A 182 -3.71 -17.13 -15.76
C SER A 182 -2.19 -16.98 -15.74
N ARG A 183 -1.65 -15.95 -16.41
CA ARG A 183 -0.21 -15.63 -16.37
C ARG A 183 0.22 -15.26 -14.96
N LEU A 184 -0.53 -14.38 -14.30
CA LEU A 184 -0.25 -13.93 -12.94
C LEU A 184 -0.29 -15.10 -11.95
N GLU A 185 -1.27 -16.00 -12.08
CA GLU A 185 -1.37 -17.21 -11.26
C GLU A 185 -0.14 -18.11 -11.41
N ARG A 186 0.29 -18.33 -12.66
CA ARG A 186 1.47 -19.16 -12.95
C ARG A 186 2.73 -18.56 -12.35
N GLU A 187 2.94 -17.26 -12.52
CA GLU A 187 4.15 -16.58 -12.10
C GLU A 187 4.26 -16.52 -10.57
N ILE A 188 3.13 -16.29 -9.87
CA ILE A 188 3.11 -16.38 -8.41
C ILE A 188 3.39 -17.81 -7.92
N LYS A 189 2.82 -18.83 -8.57
CA LYS A 189 3.11 -20.24 -8.25
C LYS A 189 4.59 -20.57 -8.44
N GLN A 190 5.20 -20.06 -9.50
CA GLN A 190 6.63 -20.23 -9.77
C GLN A 190 7.49 -19.54 -8.70
N LEU A 191 7.21 -18.27 -8.40
CA LEU A 191 7.92 -17.51 -7.36
C LEU A 191 7.77 -18.17 -5.98
N TYR A 192 6.58 -18.69 -5.66
CA TYR A 192 6.35 -19.42 -4.41
C TYR A 192 7.12 -20.74 -4.36
N LEU A 193 7.15 -21.50 -5.46
CA LEU A 193 7.93 -22.73 -5.55
C LEU A 193 9.43 -22.48 -5.37
N GLU A 194 9.97 -21.45 -6.03
CA GLU A 194 11.40 -21.14 -6.02
C GLU A 194 11.85 -20.49 -4.70
N ARG A 195 11.10 -19.51 -4.19
CA ARG A 195 11.53 -18.67 -3.05
C ARG A 195 11.01 -19.12 -1.69
N VAL A 196 9.92 -19.89 -1.63
CA VAL A 196 9.29 -20.32 -0.36
C VAL A 196 9.42 -21.83 -0.15
N LEU A 197 9.19 -22.62 -1.20
CA LEU A 197 9.24 -24.08 -1.13
C LEU A 197 10.60 -24.67 -1.52
N GLU A 198 11.55 -23.84 -1.96
CA GLU A 198 12.90 -24.24 -2.36
C GLU A 198 12.91 -25.42 -3.37
N GLY A 199 11.94 -25.44 -4.28
CA GLY A 199 11.80 -26.47 -5.32
C GLY A 199 10.95 -27.70 -4.94
N ASP A 200 10.35 -27.75 -3.75
CA ASP A 200 9.49 -28.86 -3.33
C ASP A 200 8.11 -28.83 -4.00
N VAL A 201 8.00 -29.51 -5.15
CA VAL A 201 6.79 -29.57 -5.98
C VAL A 201 5.62 -30.26 -5.26
N GLN A 202 5.87 -31.18 -4.31
CA GLN A 202 4.79 -31.88 -3.63
C GLN A 202 4.00 -30.94 -2.72
N LYS A 203 4.68 -30.00 -2.05
CA LYS A 203 4.04 -29.00 -1.19
C LYS A 203 3.28 -27.94 -1.98
N LEU A 204 3.60 -27.73 -3.26
CA LEU A 204 2.89 -26.78 -4.12
C LEU A 204 1.39 -27.13 -4.25
N SER A 205 1.02 -28.41 -4.15
CA SER A 205 -0.38 -28.85 -4.16
C SER A 205 -1.21 -28.30 -2.98
N LYS A 206 -0.55 -27.98 -1.86
CA LYS A 206 -1.20 -27.38 -0.67
C LYS A 206 -1.35 -25.87 -0.80
N PHE A 207 -0.58 -25.24 -1.68
CA PHE A 207 -0.64 -23.80 -1.92
C PHE A 207 -1.89 -23.45 -2.70
N LYS A 208 -2.83 -22.76 -2.03
CA LYS A 208 -4.07 -22.28 -2.64
C LYS A 208 -3.89 -20.81 -3.01
N ILE A 209 -3.94 -20.55 -4.30
CA ILE A 209 -4.00 -19.21 -4.87
C ILE A 209 -5.33 -19.04 -5.59
N ARG A 210 -5.94 -17.88 -5.44
CA ARG A 210 -7.12 -17.51 -6.21
C ARG A 210 -7.02 -16.05 -6.60
N ILE A 211 -7.08 -15.84 -7.91
CA ILE A 211 -7.13 -14.53 -8.54
C ILE A 211 -8.54 -14.33 -9.06
N GLU A 212 -9.22 -13.32 -8.55
CA GLU A 212 -10.56 -12.94 -8.95
C GLU A 212 -10.47 -11.87 -10.04
N ASP A 213 -11.05 -12.16 -11.20
CA ASP A 213 -11.07 -11.29 -12.37
C ASP A 213 -12.50 -10.93 -12.80
N PRO A 214 -13.30 -10.21 -11.98
CA PRO A 214 -14.69 -9.92 -12.31
C PRO A 214 -14.86 -9.29 -13.69
N PRO A 215 -15.95 -9.60 -14.43
CA PRO A 215 -16.13 -9.12 -15.81
C PRO A 215 -16.25 -7.59 -15.90
N ARG A 216 -16.69 -6.93 -14.82
CA ARG A 216 -16.84 -5.47 -14.73
C ARG A 216 -15.64 -4.78 -14.07
N ARG A 217 -14.48 -5.44 -13.98
CA ARG A 217 -13.31 -4.95 -13.25
C ARG A 217 -12.72 -3.62 -13.74
N LYS A 218 -12.95 -3.26 -15.00
CA LYS A 218 -12.56 -1.95 -15.57
C LYS A 218 -13.09 -0.75 -14.77
N HIS A 219 -14.28 -0.88 -14.17
CA HIS A 219 -14.97 0.19 -13.46
C HIS A 219 -15.26 -0.18 -12.00
N MET A 220 -14.55 -1.17 -11.45
CA MET A 220 -14.84 -1.71 -10.12
C MET A 220 -14.76 -0.64 -9.02
N VAL A 221 -13.75 0.23 -9.07
CA VAL A 221 -13.61 1.36 -8.13
C VAL A 221 -14.86 2.25 -8.15
N PHE A 222 -15.38 2.57 -9.33
CA PHE A 222 -16.59 3.39 -9.48
C PHE A 222 -17.83 2.66 -8.99
N LEU A 223 -17.97 1.37 -9.30
CA LEU A 223 -19.09 0.54 -8.83
C LEU A 223 -19.07 0.40 -7.30
N GLY A 224 -17.90 0.18 -6.71
CA GLY A 224 -17.70 0.11 -5.26
C GLY A 224 -18.04 1.43 -4.57
N GLY A 225 -17.59 2.56 -5.13
CA GLY A 225 -17.96 3.89 -4.66
C GLY A 225 -19.47 4.15 -4.73
N ALA A 226 -20.13 3.78 -5.82
CA ALA A 226 -21.58 3.94 -5.98
C ALA A 226 -22.37 3.09 -4.99
N VAL A 227 -21.96 1.83 -4.77
CA VAL A 227 -22.58 0.93 -3.79
C VAL A 227 -22.38 1.47 -2.37
N LEU A 228 -21.16 1.87 -2.01
CA LEU A 228 -20.87 2.43 -0.69
C LEU A 228 -21.66 3.71 -0.44
N ALA A 229 -21.70 4.63 -1.42
CA ALA A 229 -22.46 5.86 -1.32
C ALA A 229 -23.96 5.60 -1.11
N ASN A 230 -24.51 4.58 -1.77
CA ASN A 230 -25.91 4.20 -1.60
C ASN A 230 -26.19 3.59 -0.22
N ILE A 231 -25.31 2.73 0.30
CA ILE A 231 -25.44 2.11 1.62
C ILE A 231 -25.28 3.15 2.75
N MET A 232 -24.38 4.12 2.56
CA MET A 232 -24.04 5.11 3.58
C MET A 232 -24.86 6.40 3.45
N LYS A 233 -25.80 6.46 2.49
CA LYS A 233 -26.58 7.67 2.16
C LYS A 233 -27.21 8.34 3.38
N ASP A 234 -27.82 7.56 4.25
CA ASP A 234 -28.58 8.06 5.41
C ASP A 234 -27.74 8.13 6.71
N LYS A 235 -26.41 7.93 6.62
CA LYS A 235 -25.49 7.99 7.77
C LYS A 235 -24.76 9.33 7.80
N ASP A 236 -25.34 10.32 8.48
CA ASP A 236 -24.77 11.67 8.59
C ASP A 236 -23.34 11.71 9.17
N SER A 237 -22.98 10.74 10.01
CA SER A 237 -21.63 10.62 10.58
C SER A 237 -20.56 10.21 9.56
N PHE A 238 -20.94 9.61 8.43
CA PHE A 238 -20.02 9.18 7.39
C PHE A 238 -19.60 10.32 6.47
N TRP A 239 -20.53 11.24 6.20
CA TRP A 239 -20.31 12.34 5.26
C TRP A 239 -19.64 13.53 5.94
N LEU A 240 -18.80 14.25 5.20
CA LEU A 240 -18.42 15.61 5.57
C LEU A 240 -19.50 16.58 5.12
N SER A 241 -20.05 17.32 6.06
CA SER A 241 -20.99 18.39 5.76
C SER A 241 -20.27 19.69 5.42
N ARG A 242 -20.91 20.53 4.61
CA ARG A 242 -20.44 21.90 4.34
C ARG A 242 -20.35 22.74 5.61
N ALA A 243 -21.27 22.53 6.56
CA ALA A 243 -21.31 23.26 7.83
C ALA A 243 -20.07 22.95 8.68
N GLU A 244 -19.71 21.66 8.82
CA GLU A 244 -18.49 21.24 9.51
C GLU A 244 -17.26 21.90 8.88
N TYR A 245 -17.15 21.91 7.54
CA TYR A 245 -16.03 22.53 6.83
C TYR A 245 -15.95 24.04 7.05
N GLN A 246 -17.08 24.73 7.12
CA GLN A 246 -17.09 26.17 7.39
C GLN A 246 -16.67 26.51 8.82
N GLU A 247 -16.98 25.64 9.79
CA GLU A 247 -16.65 25.84 11.20
C GLU A 247 -15.18 25.51 11.51
N LYS A 248 -14.71 24.34 11.04
CA LYS A 248 -13.39 23.79 11.40
C LYS A 248 -12.36 23.88 10.27
N GLY A 249 -12.74 24.36 9.09
CA GLY A 249 -11.86 24.47 7.93
C GLY A 249 -11.28 23.11 7.51
N LEU A 250 -9.98 23.10 7.21
CA LEU A 250 -9.25 21.90 6.79
C LEU A 250 -9.12 20.83 7.88
N ALA A 251 -9.31 21.18 9.16
CA ALA A 251 -9.23 20.21 10.26
C ALA A 251 -10.33 19.14 10.20
N VAL A 252 -11.44 19.40 9.49
CA VAL A 252 -12.52 18.42 9.25
C VAL A 252 -12.03 17.18 8.50
N LEU A 253 -10.95 17.31 7.73
CA LEU A 253 -10.38 16.18 6.99
C LEU A 253 -9.88 15.06 7.92
N GLN A 254 -9.67 15.32 9.22
CA GLN A 254 -9.40 14.29 10.22
C GLN A 254 -10.52 13.23 10.26
N LYS A 255 -11.80 13.63 10.11
CA LYS A 255 -12.96 12.72 10.04
C LYS A 255 -12.94 11.84 8.79
N LEU A 256 -12.27 12.26 7.72
CA LEU A 256 -12.00 11.45 6.53
C LEU A 256 -10.66 10.70 6.65
N GLY A 257 -10.26 10.23 7.83
CA GLY A 257 -9.06 9.40 7.99
C GLY A 257 -7.75 10.21 7.96
N GLY A 258 -7.77 11.43 8.48
CA GLY A 258 -6.57 12.22 8.77
C GLY A 258 -6.08 12.11 10.21
N GLY A 259 -6.59 11.17 11.00
CA GLY A 259 -6.10 10.90 12.35
C GLY A 259 -7.18 10.38 13.29
N ASP A 260 -7.17 9.08 13.55
CA ASP A 260 -7.52 8.56 14.88
C ASP A 260 -6.21 7.99 15.45
N VAL A 261 -5.49 8.81 16.20
CA VAL A 261 -4.31 8.38 16.97
C VAL A 261 -4.82 7.65 18.21
N MET A 262 -4.58 6.35 18.28
CA MET A 262 -4.90 5.53 19.46
C MET A 262 -3.63 5.29 20.29
N VAL A 263 -3.75 5.42 21.62
CA VAL A 263 -2.61 5.34 22.55
C VAL A 263 -2.87 4.34 23.68
N GLY A 264 -2.05 3.29 23.76
CA GLY A 264 -2.05 2.34 24.88
C GLY A 264 -2.95 1.11 24.67
N ALA A 265 -3.69 0.69 25.71
CA ALA A 265 -4.38 -0.61 25.75
C ALA A 265 -5.47 -0.79 24.67
N GLU A 266 -6.22 0.27 24.35
CA GLU A 266 -7.24 0.26 23.29
C GLU A 266 -6.62 0.02 21.92
N ALA A 267 -5.45 0.60 21.71
CA ALA A 267 -4.67 0.46 20.50
C ALA A 267 -4.00 -0.92 20.41
N SER A 268 -3.57 -1.47 21.56
CA SER A 268 -3.05 -2.84 21.66
C SER A 268 -4.12 -3.90 21.35
N ALA A 269 -5.39 -3.64 21.65
CA ALA A 269 -6.51 -4.55 21.33
C ALA A 269 -6.75 -4.64 19.81
N CYS A 270 -6.41 -3.58 19.08
CA CYS A 270 -6.53 -3.48 17.62
C CYS A 270 -5.15 -3.46 16.93
N ARG A 271 -4.11 -3.99 17.58
CA ARG A 271 -2.70 -3.89 17.13
C ARG A 271 -2.45 -4.41 15.71
N SER A 272 -3.23 -5.40 15.27
CA SER A 272 -3.18 -5.97 13.92
C SER A 272 -3.78 -5.06 12.83
N LEU A 273 -4.57 -4.06 13.21
CA LEU A 273 -5.33 -3.19 12.32
C LEU A 273 -4.75 -1.77 12.23
N LEU A 274 -3.60 -1.52 12.86
CA LEU A 274 -3.09 -0.17 13.09
C LEU A 274 -1.60 -0.09 12.78
N GLU A 275 -1.17 0.98 12.11
CA GLU A 275 0.25 1.26 11.91
C GLU A 275 0.90 1.65 13.24
N VAL A 276 1.93 0.90 13.63
CA VAL A 276 2.56 1.01 14.94
C VAL A 276 3.76 1.94 14.85
N SER A 277 3.67 3.13 15.44
CA SER A 277 4.84 4.01 15.57
C SER A 277 5.42 3.96 16.98
N TYR A 278 6.76 3.84 17.02
CA TYR A 278 7.53 3.90 18.26
C TYR A 278 8.27 5.24 18.29
N PRO A 279 7.78 6.25 19.03
CA PRO A 279 8.42 7.55 19.08
C PRO A 279 9.80 7.52 19.73
N MET A 280 10.10 6.43 20.45
CA MET A 280 11.38 6.21 21.12
C MET A 280 12.07 4.94 20.62
N GLU A 281 13.38 5.04 20.43
CA GLU A 281 14.26 3.93 20.09
C GLU A 281 15.43 3.92 21.08
N ASN A 282 15.73 2.78 21.70
CA ASN A 282 16.80 2.66 22.73
C ASN A 282 16.68 3.68 23.88
N GLY A 283 15.46 4.07 24.26
CA GLY A 283 15.21 5.05 25.31
C GLY A 283 15.41 6.51 24.89
N MET A 284 15.58 6.78 23.59
CA MET A 284 15.74 8.13 23.03
C MET A 284 14.57 8.48 22.13
N VAL A 285 14.02 9.69 22.27
CA VAL A 285 13.00 10.20 21.34
C VAL A 285 13.61 10.35 19.93
N ARG A 286 12.97 9.72 18.94
CA ARG A 286 13.30 9.80 17.51
C ARG A 286 12.25 10.57 16.72
N CYS A 287 10.98 10.36 17.04
CA CYS A 287 9.85 11.05 16.41
C CYS A 287 9.16 11.95 17.44
N TRP A 288 9.33 13.27 17.30
CA TRP A 288 8.82 14.25 18.25
C TRP A 288 7.31 14.45 18.14
N GLU A 289 6.77 14.46 16.93
CA GLU A 289 5.32 14.61 16.69
C GLU A 289 4.54 13.49 17.40
N ASP A 290 4.98 12.25 17.19
CA ASP A 290 4.45 11.07 17.86
C ASP A 290 4.62 11.15 19.39
N MET A 291 5.80 11.53 19.88
CA MET A 291 6.05 11.64 21.32
C MET A 291 5.14 12.68 21.99
N LEU A 292 4.84 13.78 21.31
CA LEU A 292 3.90 14.79 21.79
C LEU A 292 2.49 14.23 21.95
N HIS A 293 1.99 13.46 20.98
CA HIS A 293 0.69 12.80 21.10
C HIS A 293 0.63 11.85 22.31
N LEU A 294 1.73 11.13 22.55
CA LEU A 294 1.84 10.20 23.66
C LEU A 294 1.87 10.94 25.02
N TRP A 295 2.59 12.05 25.12
CA TRP A 295 2.61 12.89 26.33
C TRP A 295 1.28 13.61 26.56
N ASP A 296 0.63 14.11 25.50
CA ASP A 296 -0.70 14.73 25.59
C ASP A 296 -1.72 13.74 26.17
N HIS A 297 -1.70 12.48 25.71
CA HIS A 297 -2.50 11.39 26.27
C HIS A 297 -2.11 11.05 27.72
N THR A 298 -0.82 11.04 28.02
CA THR A 298 -0.30 10.63 29.34
C THR A 298 -0.64 11.64 30.43
N PHE A 299 -0.42 12.93 30.16
CA PHE A 299 -0.67 14.00 31.13
C PHE A 299 -2.15 14.40 31.17
N GLY A 300 -2.87 14.16 30.07
CA GLY A 300 -4.28 14.46 29.93
C GLY A 300 -5.20 13.68 30.88
N PRO A 301 -6.51 13.97 30.82
CA PRO A 301 -7.52 13.45 31.74
C PRO A 301 -7.71 11.93 31.68
N ASP A 302 -7.33 11.31 30.55
CA ASP A 302 -7.53 9.87 30.31
C ASP A 302 -6.53 8.97 31.05
N ARG A 303 -5.41 9.53 31.52
CA ARG A 303 -4.34 8.79 32.19
C ARG A 303 -4.01 9.39 33.55
N LEU A 304 -3.04 10.29 33.61
CA LEU A 304 -2.56 10.81 34.89
C LEU A 304 -3.44 11.92 35.44
N HIS A 305 -4.21 12.61 34.58
CA HIS A 305 -5.09 13.71 34.96
C HIS A 305 -4.38 14.74 35.86
N ILE A 306 -3.20 15.17 35.42
CA ILE A 306 -2.38 16.14 36.15
C ILE A 306 -2.49 17.51 35.51
N SER A 307 -2.30 18.56 36.31
CA SER A 307 -2.05 19.91 35.83
C SER A 307 -0.52 20.12 35.78
N PRO A 308 0.11 20.12 34.59
CA PRO A 308 1.56 20.27 34.50
C PRO A 308 2.10 21.55 35.15
N PRO A 309 1.46 22.74 35.05
CA PRO A 309 1.92 23.96 35.74
C PRO A 309 2.02 23.86 37.26
N GLU A 310 1.26 22.96 37.87
CA GLU A 310 1.25 22.75 39.32
C GLU A 310 2.10 21.53 39.74
N SER A 311 2.72 20.86 38.77
CA SER A 311 3.41 19.59 38.96
C SER A 311 4.90 19.70 38.64
N LYS A 312 5.69 18.79 39.22
CA LYS A 312 7.08 18.54 38.84
C LYS A 312 7.18 17.20 38.13
N ILE A 313 8.04 17.08 37.14
CA ILE A 313 8.23 15.86 36.38
C ILE A 313 9.64 15.30 36.54
N LEU A 314 9.74 13.99 36.76
CA LEU A 314 10.99 13.24 36.70
C LEU A 314 10.97 12.38 35.44
N LEU A 315 11.98 12.54 34.60
CA LEU A 315 12.16 11.76 33.38
C LEU A 315 13.41 10.89 33.49
N THR A 316 13.36 9.73 32.85
CA THR A 316 14.51 8.81 32.80
C THR A 316 15.12 8.78 31.41
N GLU A 317 16.45 8.70 31.32
CA GLU A 317 17.16 8.59 30.04
C GLU A 317 18.28 7.53 30.09
N PRO A 318 18.72 7.01 28.93
CA PRO A 318 19.89 6.15 28.84
C PRO A 318 21.19 6.96 29.08
N PRO A 319 22.29 6.32 29.55
CA PRO A 319 23.56 6.99 29.80
C PRO A 319 24.15 7.73 28.59
N MET A 320 23.86 7.24 27.38
CA MET A 320 24.38 7.75 26.11
C MET A 320 23.38 8.64 25.37
N ASN A 321 22.37 9.20 26.04
CA ASN A 321 21.41 10.11 25.40
C ASN A 321 22.12 11.40 24.92
N PRO A 322 22.00 11.77 23.63
CA PRO A 322 22.60 13.00 23.12
C PRO A 322 22.09 14.24 23.84
N THR A 323 22.97 15.22 24.10
CA THR A 323 22.61 16.48 24.77
C THR A 323 21.47 17.20 24.06
N LYS A 324 21.45 17.20 22.72
CA LYS A 324 20.36 17.81 21.92
C LYS A 324 18.99 17.21 22.22
N ASN A 325 18.94 15.89 22.47
CA ASN A 325 17.69 15.22 22.79
C ASN A 325 17.19 15.65 24.17
N ARG A 326 18.10 15.71 25.16
CA ARG A 326 17.82 16.20 26.51
C ARG A 326 17.38 17.67 26.51
N GLU A 327 18.05 18.52 25.74
CA GLU A 327 17.68 19.93 25.55
C GLU A 327 16.24 20.03 25.02
N LYS A 328 15.92 19.27 23.97
CA LYS A 328 14.58 19.32 23.36
C LYS A 328 13.49 18.75 24.26
N ILE A 329 13.77 17.69 25.03
CA ILE A 329 12.84 17.19 26.07
C ILE A 329 12.57 18.31 27.08
N THR A 330 13.63 18.98 27.55
CA THR A 330 13.52 20.05 28.56
C THR A 330 12.75 21.25 28.04
N GLU A 331 13.03 21.67 26.80
CA GLU A 331 12.30 22.71 26.07
C GLU A 331 10.81 22.36 26.00
N VAL A 332 10.45 21.15 25.55
CA VAL A 332 9.04 20.74 25.44
C VAL A 332 8.34 20.74 26.80
N MET A 333 8.99 20.25 27.85
CA MET A 333 8.38 20.17 29.19
C MET A 333 8.14 21.54 29.83
N PHE A 334 9.03 22.51 29.60
CA PHE A 334 8.85 23.87 30.09
C PHE A 334 8.02 24.74 29.17
N GLU A 335 8.21 24.68 27.86
CA GLU A 335 7.57 25.61 26.92
C GLU A 335 6.18 25.12 26.50
N LYS A 336 6.03 23.84 26.15
CA LYS A 336 4.72 23.29 25.75
C LYS A 336 3.87 22.97 26.97
N TYR A 337 4.41 22.18 27.90
CA TYR A 337 3.66 21.69 29.05
C TYR A 337 3.73 22.59 30.28
N GLN A 338 4.70 23.52 30.37
CA GLN A 338 4.80 24.47 31.48
C GLN A 338 4.98 23.80 32.85
N PHE A 339 5.67 22.65 32.93
CA PHE A 339 5.95 22.02 34.22
C PHE A 339 6.72 22.94 35.18
N HIS A 340 6.35 22.93 36.45
CA HIS A 340 6.99 23.78 37.47
C HIS A 340 8.47 23.41 37.72
N GLY A 341 8.86 22.15 37.44
CA GLY A 341 10.24 21.72 37.53
C GLY A 341 10.46 20.36 36.89
N ILE A 342 11.65 20.17 36.34
CA ILE A 342 12.07 18.94 35.68
C ILE A 342 13.34 18.38 36.34
N TYR A 343 13.40 17.06 36.48
CA TYR A 343 14.64 16.34 36.79
C TYR A 343 14.81 15.18 35.81
N VAL A 344 15.97 15.12 35.14
CA VAL A 344 16.30 14.04 34.20
C VAL A 344 17.36 13.16 34.82
N ALA A 345 17.06 11.88 35.00
CA ALA A 345 17.91 10.91 35.68
C ALA A 345 18.30 9.75 34.77
N ILE A 346 19.53 9.25 34.93
CA ILE A 346 19.97 8.04 34.25
C ILE A 346 19.28 6.83 34.88
N GLN A 347 18.70 5.95 34.06
CA GLN A 347 17.96 4.77 34.55
C GLN A 347 18.76 3.89 35.51
N ALA A 348 20.04 3.64 35.20
CA ALA A 348 20.94 2.83 36.04
C ALA A 348 21.16 3.43 37.44
N VAL A 349 21.04 4.76 37.58
CA VAL A 349 21.13 5.45 38.86
C VAL A 349 19.87 5.20 39.68
N LEU A 350 18.69 5.26 39.05
CA LEU A 350 17.41 5.02 39.70
C LEU A 350 17.22 3.56 40.14
N THR A 351 17.73 2.59 39.39
CA THR A 351 17.69 1.17 39.79
C THR A 351 18.52 0.91 41.05
N LEU A 352 19.65 1.59 41.23
CA LEU A 352 20.43 1.55 42.46
C LEU A 352 19.68 2.17 43.65
N TYR A 353 18.89 3.22 43.42
CA TYR A 353 18.02 3.81 44.44
C TYR A 353 16.84 2.89 44.82
N ALA A 354 16.25 2.17 43.85
CA ALA A 354 15.14 1.25 44.08
C ALA A 354 15.49 0.03 44.96
N GLN A 355 16.77 -0.39 44.98
CA GLN A 355 17.26 -1.49 45.83
C GLN A 355 17.45 -1.12 47.32
N GLY A 356 16.89 0.01 47.77
CA GLY A 356 16.85 0.35 49.20
C GLY A 356 18.12 1.00 49.74
N ARG A 357 18.99 1.55 48.88
CA ARG A 357 19.97 2.55 49.33
C ARG A 357 19.29 3.92 49.42
N ARG A 358 18.52 4.07 50.50
CA ARG A 358 17.85 5.26 51.06
C ARG A 358 17.15 6.21 50.07
N THR A 359 15.85 5.94 49.96
CA THR A 359 14.69 6.86 49.91
C THR A 359 14.29 7.49 48.56
N ILE A 360 13.21 6.97 47.95
CA ILE A 360 11.91 7.62 47.59
C ILE A 360 11.22 6.85 46.43
N THR A 361 9.88 6.80 46.49
CA THR A 361 8.92 6.09 45.63
C THR A 361 9.04 6.47 44.14
N LEU A 362 9.10 5.45 43.26
CA LEU A 362 9.18 5.55 41.79
C LEU A 362 7.87 5.06 41.15
N PHE A 363 7.39 5.76 40.12
CA PHE A 363 6.49 5.20 39.11
C PHE A 363 7.31 4.94 37.83
N THR A 364 7.32 3.69 37.38
CA THR A 364 7.88 3.26 36.09
C THR A 364 6.78 3.22 35.03
N GLN A 365 7.15 3.55 33.78
CA GLN A 365 6.28 3.62 32.59
C GLN A 365 5.39 2.39 32.36
#